data_AF-A0A932Q484-F1
#
_entry.id   AF-A0A932Q484-F1
#
_cell.length_a   1.000
_cell.length_b   1.000
_cell.length_c   1.000
_cell.angle_alpha   90.00
_cell.angle_beta   90.00
_cell.angle_gamma   90.00
#
_symmetry.space_group_name_H-M   'P 1'
#
loop_
_entity.id
_entity.type
_entity.pdbx_description
1 polymer ?
#
loop_
_entity_poly.entity_id
_entity_poly.type
_entity_poly.pdbx_seq_one_letter_code
_entity_poly.pdbx_strand_id
1 'polypeptide(L)' 'YSAWLLGPTQLIFIFNFFVSLKKGKKVTSDNPWQATTLEWATPTPPPHGNFLQEPVVYRGPYEYSVPGKKEDFSPQNSQ' A
#
# COMPACT_ATOMS: atom_id res chain seq x y z
N TYR A 1 18.01 6.30 -29.99
CA TYR A 1 16.99 7.37 -29.90
C TYR A 1 16.15 7.28 -28.63
N SER A 2 15.74 6.09 -28.16
CA SER A 2 14.91 5.94 -26.96
C SER A 2 15.51 6.51 -25.67
N ALA A 3 16.85 6.50 -25.53
CA ALA A 3 17.53 7.10 -24.37
C ALA A 3 17.24 8.61 -24.21
N TRP A 4 17.06 9.34 -25.32
CA TRP A 4 16.75 10.77 -25.31
C TRP A 4 15.30 11.07 -24.88
N LEU A 5 14.43 10.08 -24.85
CA LEU A 5 13.09 10.19 -24.28
C LEU A 5 13.05 9.69 -22.83
N LEU A 6 13.66 8.53 -22.56
CA LEU A 6 13.66 7.92 -21.23
C LEU A 6 14.42 8.75 -20.18
N GLY A 7 15.53 9.40 -20.57
CA GLY A 7 16.33 10.24 -19.68
C GLY A 7 15.51 11.41 -19.11
N PRO A 8 14.92 12.29 -19.95
CA PRO A 8 14.09 13.39 -19.49
C PRO A 8 12.85 12.97 -18.68
N THR A 9 12.23 11.82 -18.96
CA THR A 9 11.08 11.34 -18.16
C THR A 9 11.42 11.14 -16.68
N GLN A 10 12.67 10.84 -16.34
CA GLN A 10 13.10 10.74 -14.95
C GLN A 10 12.94 12.07 -14.20
N LEU A 11 13.08 13.21 -14.87
CA LEU A 11 12.90 14.53 -14.25
C LEU A 11 11.47 14.75 -13.77
N ILE A 12 10.48 14.23 -14.51
CA ILE A 12 9.06 14.30 -14.12
C ILE A 12 8.83 13.50 -12.84
N PHE A 13 9.39 12.29 -12.76
CA PHE A 13 9.31 11.45 -11.56
C PHE A 13 10.00 12.12 -10.36
N ILE A 14 11.22 12.63 -10.53
CA ILE A 14 11.99 13.29 -9.47
C ILE A 14 11.23 14.52 -8.95
N PHE A 15 10.70 15.35 -9.85
CA PHE A 15 9.88 16.49 -9.47
C PHE A 15 8.64 16.06 -8.68
N ASN A 16 7.90 15.06 -9.18
CA ASN A 16 6.72 14.54 -8.50
C ASN A 16 7.04 13.97 -7.11
N PHE A 17 8.15 13.24 -6.96
CA PHE A 17 8.60 12.67 -5.69
C PHE A 17 8.83 13.76 -4.63
N PHE A 18 9.61 14.80 -4.95
CA PHE A 18 9.90 15.88 -3.99
C PHE A 18 8.69 16.74 -3.67
N VAL A 19 7.80 16.99 -4.64
CA VAL A 19 6.55 17.71 -4.40
C VAL A 19 5.62 16.89 -3.50
N SER A 20 5.50 15.58 -3.74
CA SER A 20 4.65 14.68 -2.96
C SER A 20 5.16 14.51 -1.52
N LEU A 21 6.47 14.44 -1.31
CA LEU A 21 7.06 14.41 0.03
C LEU A 21 6.71 15.66 0.86
N LYS A 22 6.75 16.84 0.25
CA LYS A 22 6.54 18.13 0.96
C LYS A 22 5.08 18.54 1.07
N LYS A 23 4.28 18.31 0.02
CA LYS A 23 2.92 18.84 -0.14
C LYS A 23 1.88 17.79 -0.51
N GLY A 24 2.26 16.51 -0.58
CA GLY A 24 1.33 15.43 -0.91
C GLY A 24 0.22 15.29 0.13
N LYS A 25 -0.95 14.82 -0.33
CA LYS A 25 -2.09 14.51 0.54
C LYS A 25 -1.67 13.43 1.54
N LYS A 26 -1.94 13.66 2.82
CA LYS A 26 -1.70 12.66 3.86
C LYS A 26 -2.72 11.52 3.70
N VAL A 27 -2.25 10.29 3.92
CA VAL A 27 -3.11 9.12 3.92
C VAL A 27 -4.00 9.14 5.16
N THR A 28 -5.24 8.66 5.03
CA THR A 28 -6.23 8.62 6.12
C THR A 28 -6.54 7.20 6.59
N SER A 29 -6.02 6.19 5.88
CA SER A 29 -6.20 4.76 6.14
C SER A 29 -4.83 4.09 6.10
N ASP A 30 -4.64 3.10 6.96
CA ASP A 30 -3.44 2.25 6.94
C ASP A 30 -3.39 1.36 5.70
N ASN A 31 -4.56 1.06 5.12
CA ASN A 31 -4.70 0.30 3.89
C ASN A 31 -5.57 1.06 2.88
N PRO A 32 -5.02 2.09 2.20
CA PRO A 32 -5.76 2.87 1.22
C PRO A 32 -6.00 2.12 -0.10
N TRP A 33 -5.30 1.00 -0.33
CA TRP A 33 -5.33 0.24 -1.58
C TRP A 33 -6.14 -1.05 -1.49
N GLN A 34 -6.77 -1.32 -0.34
CA GLN A 34 -7.53 -2.55 -0.13
C GLN A 34 -6.72 -3.81 -0.39
N ALA A 35 -5.42 -3.78 -0.06
CA ALA A 35 -4.55 -4.93 -0.23
C ALA A 35 -4.76 -5.94 0.90
N THR A 36 -4.56 -7.22 0.61
CA THR A 36 -4.95 -8.31 1.51
C THR A 36 -3.81 -8.85 2.37
N THR A 37 -2.57 -8.58 1.98
CA THR A 37 -1.35 -9.08 2.62
C THR A 37 -1.04 -8.38 3.95
N LEU A 38 -0.23 -9.03 4.80
CA LEU A 38 0.05 -8.56 6.17
C LEU A 38 0.75 -7.20 6.25
N GLU A 39 1.54 -6.79 5.26
CA GLU A 39 2.18 -5.48 5.30
C GLU A 39 1.17 -4.32 5.30
N TRP A 40 -0.10 -4.57 4.96
CA TRP A 40 -1.18 -3.58 5.02
C TRP A 40 -1.99 -3.65 6.33
N ALA A 41 -1.56 -4.48 7.29
CA ALA A 41 -2.08 -4.52 8.64
C ALA A 41 -1.27 -3.64 9.62
N THR A 42 -0.14 -3.07 9.18
CA THR A 42 0.64 -2.11 9.97
C THR A 42 0.01 -0.71 9.95
N PRO A 43 0.08 0.06 11.06
CA PRO A 43 -0.18 1.49 11.02
C PRO A 43 0.72 2.22 10.02
N THR A 44 0.25 3.35 9.51
CA THR A 44 1.05 4.28 8.69
C THR A 44 1.33 5.58 9.44
N PRO A 45 2.60 5.92 9.74
CA PRO A 45 3.82 5.19 9.40
C PRO A 45 4.03 3.93 10.28
N PRO A 46 4.74 2.90 9.76
CA PRO A 46 5.02 1.69 10.53
C PRO A 46 5.80 2.00 11.81
N PRO A 47 5.41 1.41 12.96
CA PRO A 47 6.13 1.58 14.22
C PRO A 47 7.50 0.88 14.17
N HIS A 48 8.35 1.21 15.14
CA HIS A 48 9.55 0.41 15.38
C HIS A 48 9.13 -1.00 15.79
N GLY A 49 9.58 -2.02 15.05
CA GLY A 49 9.10 -3.39 15.18
C GLY A 49 8.04 -3.81 14.16
N ASN A 50 7.72 -2.95 13.19
CA ASN A 50 6.81 -3.17 12.05
C ASN A 50 5.33 -3.33 12.40
N PHE A 51 4.95 -4.00 13.49
CA PHE A 51 3.55 -4.21 13.89
C PHE A 51 3.31 -3.79 15.33
N LEU A 52 2.12 -3.29 15.66
CA LEU A 52 1.74 -2.96 17.04
C LEU A 52 1.50 -4.21 17.89
N GLN A 53 1.04 -5.29 17.27
CA GLN A 53 0.71 -6.57 17.87
C GLN A 53 1.14 -7.67 16.90
N GLU A 54 1.33 -8.89 17.41
CA GLU A 54 1.69 -10.03 16.56
C GLU A 54 0.56 -10.31 15.55
N PRO A 55 0.85 -10.27 14.23
CA PRO A 55 -0.18 -10.47 13.22
C PRO A 55 -0.61 -11.95 13.17
N VAL A 56 -1.92 -12.18 13.16
CA VAL A 56 -2.50 -13.51 13.00
C VAL A 56 -3.04 -13.65 11.57
N VAL A 57 -2.80 -14.80 10.94
CA VAL A 57 -3.25 -15.09 9.57
C VAL A 57 -4.43 -16.05 9.61
N TYR A 58 -5.58 -15.61 9.07
CA TYR A 58 -6.79 -16.42 8.98
C TYR A 58 -7.03 -16.99 7.57
N ARG A 59 -6.36 -16.43 6.56
CA ARG A 59 -6.69 -16.66 5.14
C ARG A 59 -5.52 -16.37 4.19
N GLY A 60 -5.71 -16.64 2.89
CA GLY A 60 -4.67 -16.48 1.87
C GLY A 60 -4.36 -15.01 1.52
N PRO A 61 -3.17 -14.73 0.95
CA PRO A 61 -2.71 -13.37 0.60
C PRO A 61 -3.36 -12.79 -0.67
N TYR A 62 -4.30 -13.49 -1.31
CA TYR A 62 -4.93 -13.06 -2.56
C TYR A 62 -6.45 -13.24 -2.56
N GLU A 63 -7.08 -13.17 -1.38
CA GLU A 63 -8.53 -13.27 -1.24
C GLU A 63 -9.23 -11.97 -1.66
N TYR A 64 -9.29 -11.78 -2.97
CA TYR A 64 -10.13 -10.80 -3.62
C TYR A 64 -11.38 -11.48 -4.20
N SER A 65 -12.48 -10.74 -4.29
CA SER A 65 -13.74 -11.17 -4.91
C SER A 65 -14.29 -12.51 -4.39
N VAL A 66 -14.11 -12.78 -3.09
CA VAL A 66 -14.58 -14.03 -2.47
C VAL A 66 -16.11 -14.10 -2.53
N PRO A 67 -16.71 -15.16 -3.12
CA PRO A 67 -18.16 -15.29 -3.21
C PRO A 67 -18.84 -15.19 -1.83
N GLY A 68 -19.84 -14.31 -1.73
CA GLY A 68 -20.60 -14.11 -0.49
C GLY A 68 -19.99 -13.15 0.53
N LYS A 69 -18.83 -12.54 0.26
CA LYS A 69 -18.30 -11.42 1.07
C LYS A 69 -18.89 -10.10 0.60
N LYS A 70 -19.12 -9.19 1.56
CA LYS A 70 -19.65 -7.84 1.30
C LYS A 70 -18.62 -6.96 0.60
N GLU A 71 -17.34 -7.12 0.97
CA GLU A 71 -16.23 -6.38 0.40
C GLU A 71 -15.44 -7.23 -0.57
N ASP A 72 -14.89 -6.58 -1.59
CA ASP A 72 -14.12 -7.22 -2.66
C ASP A 72 -12.71 -7.63 -2.21
N PHE A 73 -12.26 -7.17 -1.04
CA PHE A 73 -10.98 -7.57 -0.47
C PHE A 73 -11.16 -8.14 0.94
N SER A 74 -10.42 -9.20 1.24
CA SER A 74 -10.42 -9.86 2.54
C SER A 74 -9.00 -9.92 3.10
N PRO A 75 -8.63 -9.00 4.02
CA PRO A 75 -7.30 -9.00 4.65
C PRO A 75 -6.99 -10.28 5.41
N GLN A 76 -5.73 -10.70 5.38
CA GLN A 76 -5.24 -11.88 6.09
C GLN A 76 -5.49 -11.83 7.59
N ASN A 77 -5.50 -10.64 8.18
CA ASN A 77 -5.69 -10.39 9.61
C ASN A 77 -7.16 -10.14 10.01
N SER A 78 -8.11 -10.15 9.08
CA SER A 78 -9.54 -10.03 9.39
C SER A 78 -10.10 -11.39 9.78
N GLN A 79 -10.80 -11.44 10.92
CA GLN A 79 -11.68 -12.56 11.26
C GLN A 79 -12.95 -12.54 10.40
#